data_AF-A0A1I2W9X0-F1
#
_entry.id   AF-A0A1I2W9X0-F1
#
_cell.length_a   1.000
_cell.length_b   1.000
_cell.length_c   1.000
_cell.angle_alpha   90.00
_cell.angle_beta   90.00
_cell.angle_gamma   90.00
#
_symmetry.space_group_name_H-M   'P 1'
#
loop_
_entity.id
_entity.type
_entity.pdbx_description
1 polymer ?
#
loop_
_entity_poly.entity_id
_entity_poly.type
_entity_poly.pdbx_seq_one_letter_code
_entity_poly.pdbx_strand_id
1 'polypeptide(L)'
;MFRLSRYLDHLPVIEPSCGAVSRYQLRQSAEEHHLCTAEVAATMLREVQDHSSADVLDAYFDLFNAEYYTSRRGVDMSSASTQARQRLSELKEVNVLA
;
A
#
# COMPACT_ATOMS: atom_id res chain seq x y z
N MET A 1 -7.69 -23.34 -3.17
CA MET A 1 -8.14 -24.09 -4.37
C MET A 1 -8.17 -23.10 -5.54
N PHE A 2 -7.17 -23.13 -6.42
CA PHE A 2 -7.12 -22.27 -7.61
C PHE A 2 -7.91 -22.90 -8.77
N ARG A 3 -8.36 -22.09 -9.73
CA ARG A 3 -9.07 -22.53 -10.95
C ARG A 3 -10.41 -23.24 -10.72
N LEU A 4 -11.29 -22.55 -9.99
CA LEU A 4 -12.68 -22.99 -9.78
C LEU A 4 -13.60 -22.76 -10.99
N SER A 5 -13.13 -22.04 -12.02
CA SER A 5 -13.90 -21.72 -13.22
C SER A 5 -13.03 -21.85 -14.46
N ARG A 6 -13.52 -22.60 -15.45
CA ARG A 6 -12.88 -22.78 -16.77
C ARG A 6 -12.60 -21.46 -17.49
N TYR A 7 -13.38 -20.42 -17.19
CA TYR A 7 -13.17 -19.10 -17.76
C TYR A 7 -11.84 -18.46 -17.32
N LEU A 8 -11.35 -18.75 -16.11
CA LEU A 8 -10.13 -18.13 -15.59
C LEU A 8 -8.87 -18.99 -15.79
N ASP A 9 -9.00 -20.18 -16.40
CA ASP A 9 -7.89 -21.16 -16.51
C ASP A 9 -6.68 -20.63 -17.29
N HIS A 10 -6.92 -19.72 -18.23
CA HIS A 10 -5.89 -19.15 -19.10
C HIS A 10 -5.20 -17.92 -18.51
N LEU A 11 -5.67 -17.39 -17.38
CA LEU A 11 -5.04 -16.25 -16.73
C LEU A 11 -3.88 -16.71 -15.84
N PRO A 12 -2.78 -15.94 -15.80
CA PRO A 12 -1.69 -16.20 -14.88
C PRO A 12 -2.17 -16.04 -13.44
N VAL A 13 -1.75 -16.96 -12.57
CA VAL A 13 -1.96 -16.87 -11.13
C VAL A 13 -0.70 -16.28 -10.52
N ILE A 14 -0.88 -15.24 -9.72
CA ILE A 14 0.21 -14.58 -9.00
C ILE A 14 -0.10 -14.71 -7.52
N GLU A 15 0.88 -15.19 -6.76
CA GLU A 15 0.83 -15.25 -5.30
C GLU A 15 1.83 -14.22 -4.75
N PRO A 16 1.35 -13.12 -4.14
CA PRO A 16 2.22 -12.07 -3.61
C PRO A 16 3.01 -12.57 -2.39
N SER A 17 4.27 -12.18 -2.30
CA SER A 17 5.11 -12.43 -1.13
C SER A 17 4.74 -11.48 0.02
N CYS A 18 3.78 -11.89 0.84
CA CYS A 18 3.30 -11.12 1.99
C CYS A 18 4.18 -11.33 3.23
N GLY A 19 5.49 -11.04 3.14
CA GLY A 19 6.41 -11.17 4.29
C GLY A 19 6.36 -10.01 5.29
N ALA A 20 5.68 -8.91 4.95
CA ALA A 20 5.64 -7.70 5.77
C ALA A 20 4.49 -7.72 6.79
N VAL A 21 4.70 -7.04 7.93
CA VAL A 21 3.64 -6.73 8.89
C VAL A 21 2.83 -5.54 8.36
N SER A 22 1.51 -5.66 8.43
CA SER A 22 0.63 -4.57 7.99
C SER A 22 0.80 -3.33 8.87
N ARG A 23 0.94 -2.17 8.22
CA ARG A 23 0.91 -0.83 8.81
C ARG A 23 -0.51 -0.32 8.97
N TYR A 24 -1.51 -1.10 8.55
CA TYR A 24 -2.92 -0.78 8.65
C TYR A 24 -3.44 -0.94 10.09
N GLN A 25 -3.26 0.09 10.90
CA GLN A 25 -3.62 0.06 12.33
C GLN A 25 -5.14 0.17 12.59
N LEU A 26 -5.94 0.32 11.53
CA LEU A 26 -7.39 0.50 11.59
C LEU A 26 -8.12 -0.76 12.10
N ARG A 27 -7.51 -1.94 11.93
CA ARG A 27 -7.96 -3.22 12.51
C ARG A 27 -7.10 -3.57 13.72
N GLN A 28 -7.74 -4.14 14.73
CA GLN A 28 -7.19 -4.34 16.07
C GLN A 28 -6.14 -5.46 16.17
N SER A 29 -5.94 -6.27 15.11
CA SER A 29 -4.83 -7.23 14.99
C SER A 29 -4.14 -7.09 13.63
N ALA A 30 -2.93 -6.54 13.63
CA ALA A 30 -1.99 -6.70 12.54
C ALA A 30 -1.25 -8.02 12.79
N GLU A 31 -1.82 -9.13 12.37
CA GLU A 31 -1.12 -10.41 12.33
C GLU A 31 -0.11 -10.39 11.15
N GLU A 32 1.04 -11.05 11.34
CA GLU A 32 2.00 -11.28 10.26
C GLU A 32 1.29 -11.94 9.06
N HIS A 33 1.63 -11.53 7.84
CA HIS A 33 0.99 -11.96 6.58
C HIS A 33 -0.41 -11.39 6.27
N HIS A 34 -1.00 -10.55 7.12
CA HIS A 34 -2.33 -9.95 6.87
C HIS A 34 -2.23 -8.52 6.31
N LEU A 35 -1.56 -8.38 5.17
CA LEU A 35 -1.51 -7.11 4.45
C LEU A 35 -2.91 -6.69 3.97
N CYS A 36 -3.21 -5.40 4.07
CA CYS A 36 -4.44 -4.86 3.50
C CYS A 36 -4.33 -4.78 1.96
N THR A 37 -5.45 -4.49 1.28
CA THR A 37 -5.50 -4.42 -0.19
C THR A 37 -4.47 -3.46 -0.79
N ALA A 38 -4.25 -2.30 -0.16
CA ALA A 38 -3.28 -1.31 -0.65
C ALA A 38 -1.84 -1.81 -0.52
N GLU A 39 -1.52 -2.48 0.58
CA GLU A 39 -0.18 -3.02 0.82
C GLU A 39 0.12 -4.20 -0.11
N VAL A 40 -0.84 -5.11 -0.30
CA VAL A 40 -0.71 -6.20 -1.29
C VAL A 40 -0.49 -5.62 -2.68
N ALA A 41 -1.23 -4.57 -3.07
CA ALA A 41 -1.05 -3.92 -4.35
C ALA A 41 0.35 -3.28 -4.49
N ALA A 42 0.86 -2.60 -3.45
CA ALA A 42 2.22 -2.06 -3.47
C ALA A 42 3.28 -3.16 -3.58
N THR A 43 3.12 -4.27 -2.85
CA THR A 43 4.00 -5.44 -2.98
C THR A 43 4.00 -6.01 -4.40
N MET A 44 2.82 -6.20 -4.99
CA MET A 44 2.69 -6.69 -6.37
C MET A 44 3.39 -5.78 -7.37
N LEU A 45 3.26 -4.45 -7.21
CA LEU A 45 3.94 -3.46 -8.07
C LEU A 45 5.48 -3.61 -7.96
N ARG A 46 6.03 -3.80 -6.76
CA ARG A 46 7.46 -4.06 -6.57
C ARG A 46 7.90 -5.38 -7.22
N GLU A 47 7.09 -6.43 -7.12
CA GLU A 47 7.40 -7.74 -7.72
C GLU A 47 7.47 -7.66 -9.25
N VAL A 48 6.57 -6.91 -9.88
CA VAL A 48 6.60 -6.65 -11.33
C VAL A 48 7.60 -5.55 -11.74
N GLN A 49 8.44 -5.10 -10.81
CA GLN A 49 9.49 -4.08 -11.01
C GLN A 49 8.98 -2.65 -11.30
N ASP A 50 7.70 -2.37 -11.05
CA ASP A 50 7.15 -1.02 -11.07
C ASP A 50 7.32 -0.34 -9.69
N HIS A 51 8.58 -0.02 -9.38
CA HIS A 51 8.95 0.58 -8.09
C HIS A 51 8.37 1.98 -7.91
N SER A 52 8.25 2.75 -9.00
CA SER A 52 7.70 4.11 -8.95
C SER A 52 6.23 4.09 -8.50
N SER A 53 5.39 3.29 -9.17
CA SER A 53 3.99 3.18 -8.77
C SER A 53 3.83 2.59 -7.37
N ALA A 54 4.68 1.62 -7.00
CA ALA A 54 4.68 1.04 -5.66
C ALA A 54 4.96 2.10 -4.58
N ASP A 55 6.00 2.91 -4.76
CA ASP A 55 6.40 3.93 -3.80
C ASP A 55 5.35 5.05 -3.68
N VAL A 56 4.74 5.44 -4.80
CA VAL A 56 3.63 6.40 -4.80
C VAL A 56 2.42 5.87 -4.05
N LEU A 57 2.02 4.62 -4.30
CA LEU A 57 0.90 3.98 -3.61
C LEU A 57 1.17 3.86 -2.10
N ASP A 58 2.39 3.45 -1.72
CA ASP A 58 2.81 3.38 -0.32
C ASP A 58 2.76 4.75 0.37
N ALA A 59 3.20 5.81 -0.30
CA ALA A 59 3.14 7.18 0.24
C ALA A 59 1.70 7.68 0.41
N TYR A 60 0.81 7.37 -0.52
CA TYR A 60 -0.63 7.65 -0.35
C TYR A 60 -1.22 6.90 0.82
N PHE A 61 -0.82 5.64 1.03
CA PHE A 61 -1.31 4.84 2.13
C PHE A 61 -0.88 5.41 3.50
N ASP A 62 0.35 5.92 3.60
CA ASP A 62 0.84 6.64 4.78
C ASP A 62 0.02 7.88 5.11
N LEU A 63 -0.25 8.70 4.09
CA LEU A 63 -1.08 9.88 4.23
C LEU A 63 -2.50 9.53 4.66
N PHE A 64 -3.10 8.50 4.04
CA PHE A 64 -4.43 8.02 4.41
C PHE A 64 -4.50 7.62 5.88
N ASN A 65 -3.53 6.83 6.37
CA ASN A 65 -3.51 6.42 7.77
C ASN A 65 -3.41 7.65 8.69
N ALA A 66 -2.47 8.57 8.46
CA ALA A 66 -2.28 9.75 9.30
C ALA A 66 -3.55 10.64 9.37
N GLU A 67 -4.18 10.92 8.23
CA GLU A 67 -5.41 11.73 8.15
C GLU A 67 -6.62 11.02 8.78
N TYR A 68 -6.70 9.69 8.59
CA TYR A 68 -7.74 8.89 9.21
C TYR A 68 -7.65 8.92 10.74
N TYR A 69 -6.45 8.75 11.31
CA TYR A 69 -6.24 8.82 12.76
C TYR A 69 -6.58 10.19 13.33
N THR A 70 -6.15 11.25 12.65
CA THR A 70 -6.45 12.63 13.04
C THR A 70 -7.95 12.87 13.06
N SER A 71 -8.67 12.48 12.01
CA SER A 71 -10.11 12.73 11.88
C SER A 71 -10.99 11.82 12.72
N ARG A 72 -10.64 10.54 12.89
CA ARG A 72 -11.53 9.51 13.47
C ARG A 72 -11.16 9.10 14.90
N ARG A 73 -9.91 9.29 15.30
CA ARG A 73 -9.40 8.92 16.64
C ARG A 73 -8.99 10.15 17.46
N GLY A 74 -8.95 11.34 16.87
CA GLY A 74 -8.51 12.57 17.53
C GLY A 74 -7.03 12.55 17.93
N VAL A 75 -6.23 11.66 17.33
CA VAL A 75 -4.78 11.57 17.57
C VAL A 75 -4.11 12.56 16.62
N ASP A 76 -3.34 13.50 17.17
CA ASP A 76 -2.59 14.44 16.34
C ASP A 76 -1.47 13.72 15.59
N MET A 77 -1.67 13.55 14.29
CA MET A 77 -0.69 12.99 13.35
C MET A 77 -0.28 14.03 12.30
N SER A 78 -0.39 15.32 12.62
CA SER A 78 -0.08 16.42 11.69
C SER A 78 1.35 16.36 11.14
N SER A 79 2.32 15.98 11.98
CA SER A 79 3.71 15.78 11.56
C SER A 79 3.85 14.63 10.55
N ALA A 80 3.22 13.49 10.81
CA ALA A 80 3.22 12.33 9.92
C ALA A 80 2.50 12.62 8.59
N SER A 81 1.36 13.31 8.63
CA SER A 81 0.66 13.76 7.41
C SER A 81 1.51 14.70 6.58
N THR A 82 2.20 15.65 7.23
CA THR A 82 3.10 16.60 6.55
C THR A 82 4.25 15.87 5.86
N GLN A 83 4.89 14.93 6.55
CA GLN A 83 5.96 14.11 5.99
C GLN A 83 5.47 13.26 4.80
N ALA A 84 4.30 12.64 4.91
CA ALA A 84 3.73 11.83 3.83
C ALA A 84 3.40 12.68 2.58
N ARG A 85 2.90 13.91 2.78
CA ARG A 85 2.65 14.87 1.68
C ARG A 85 3.94 15.31 1.00
N GLN A 86 4.99 15.58 1.78
CA GLN A 86 6.29 15.94 1.24
C GLN A 86 6.86 14.80 0.39
N ARG A 87 6.91 13.58 0.94
CA ARG A 87 7.36 12.38 0.22
C ARG A 87 6.58 12.18 -1.09
N LEU A 88 5.26 12.38 -1.07
CA LEU A 88 4.44 12.25 -2.26
C LEU A 88 4.76 13.32 -3.32
N SER A 89 5.08 14.54 -2.90
CA SER A 89 5.52 15.61 -3.82
C SER A 89 6.83 15.23 -4.50
N GLU A 90 7.82 14.79 -3.71
CA GLU A 90 9.13 14.36 -4.21
C GLU A 90 9.01 13.21 -5.22
N LEU A 91 8.21 12.18 -4.90
CA LEU A 91 7.98 11.05 -5.80
C LEU A 91 7.27 11.45 -7.09
N LYS A 92 6.33 12.40 -7.03
CA LYS A 92 5.65 12.92 -8.23
C LYS A 92 6.59 13.72 -9.12
N GLU A 93 7.50 14.51 -8.54
CA GLU A 93 8.49 15.26 -9.31
C GLU A 93 9.45 14.34 -10.06
N VAL A 94 9.89 13.24 -9.41
CA VAL A 94 10.75 12.23 -10.05
C VAL A 94 10.02 11.52 -11.20
N ASN A 95 8.73 11.20 -11.02
CA ASN A 95 7.95 10.45 -12.02
C ASN A 95 7.52 11.31 -13.23
N VAL A 96 7.60 12.64 -13.14
CA VAL A 96 7.38 13.57 -14.27
C VAL A 96 8.65 13.75 -15.11
N LEU A 97 9.82 13.47 -14.54
CA LEU A 97 11.13 13.65 -15.18
C LEU A 97 11.69 12.34 -15.79
N ALA A 98 11.06 11.19 -15.53
CA ALA A 98 11.40 9.87 -16.05
C ALA A 98 10.50 9.48 -17.23
#